data_AF-A0A4V3CB41-F1
#
_entry.id   AF-A0A4V3CB41-F1
#
_cell.length_a   1.000
_cell.length_b   1.000
_cell.length_c   1.000
_cell.angle_alpha   90.00
_cell.angle_beta   90.00
_cell.angle_gamma   90.00
#
_symmetry.space_group_name_H-M   'P 1'
#
loop_
_entity.id
_entity.type
_entity.pdbx_description
1 polymer ?
#
loop_
_entity_poly.entity_id
_entity_poly.type
_entity_poly.pdbx_seq_one_letter_code
_entity_poly.pdbx_strand_id
1 'polypeptide(L)'
;MRLALVLAALLGPALTAAPETAAHVVQAENYGQYSLMFERSAGQYWAGGSAAGQWSWTPLSATESDISWGDPKTWPPKSAEHFIRSGDWVLLDGYTDGAGRPLTQLQRVTSEKLGAANCTGMQPLPSAGGRQHYVRWTIPSTGYCLDAVGTIKPPNGSTTVNFRHLQKWSPPHPCFNQYYANQTCITQYEQWWDDNHHPYSLQLTRTVELARALGPAFTNHTTFPLPWTAEARYHWHY
;
A
#
# COMPACT_ATOMS: atom_id res chain seq x y z
N MET A 1 2.02 83.85 32.76
CA MET A 1 1.77 82.53 33.40
C MET A 1 2.39 81.46 32.52
N ARG A 2 3.50 80.84 32.93
CA ARG A 2 4.15 79.74 32.20
C ARG A 2 4.37 78.54 33.13
N LEU A 3 3.86 77.40 32.66
CA LEU A 3 4.31 76.00 32.78
C LEU A 3 5.21 75.57 33.96
N ALA A 4 4.79 74.47 34.60
CA ALA A 4 5.59 73.25 34.70
C ALA A 4 4.67 72.05 35.02
N LEU A 5 4.65 71.03 34.16
CA LEU A 5 4.04 69.73 34.44
C LEU A 5 5.11 68.67 34.18
N VAL A 6 5.47 67.93 35.24
CA VAL A 6 6.49 66.89 35.25
C VAL A 6 5.81 65.56 34.88
N LEU A 7 6.24 64.92 33.81
CA LEU A 7 5.81 63.56 33.43
C LEU A 7 6.94 62.59 33.79
N ALA A 8 6.68 61.70 34.73
CA ALA A 8 7.60 60.62 35.12
C ALA A 8 7.37 59.39 34.22
N ALA A 9 8.42 58.94 33.54
CA ALA A 9 8.40 57.73 32.71
C ALA A 9 8.68 56.49 33.57
N LEU A 10 7.75 55.53 33.55
CA LEU A 10 7.90 54.19 34.13
C LEU A 10 8.56 53.26 33.11
N LEU A 11 9.78 52.81 33.41
CA LEU A 11 10.50 51.77 32.67
C LEU A 11 10.22 50.40 33.32
N GLY A 12 9.42 49.57 32.65
CA GLY A 12 9.22 48.16 33.01
C GLY A 12 10.18 47.24 32.23
N PRO A 13 10.68 46.14 32.83
CA PRO A 13 11.57 45.21 32.14
C PRO A 13 10.79 44.35 31.13
N ALA A 14 11.22 44.37 29.88
CA ALA A 14 10.74 43.47 28.84
C ALA A 14 11.31 42.07 29.04
N LEU A 15 10.48 41.12 29.46
CA LEU A 15 10.77 39.69 29.43
C LEU A 15 10.75 39.22 27.97
N THR A 16 11.92 38.99 27.40
CA THR A 16 12.07 38.32 26.09
C THR A 16 11.82 36.83 26.26
N ALA A 17 10.61 36.36 25.90
CA ALA A 17 10.34 34.94 25.75
C ALA A 17 11.16 34.40 24.57
N ALA A 18 12.01 33.40 24.83
CA ALA A 18 12.72 32.68 23.78
C ALA A 18 11.70 31.92 22.91
N PRO A 19 11.86 31.88 21.58
CA PRO A 19 11.01 31.05 20.73
C PRO A 19 11.28 29.58 21.04
N GLU A 20 10.29 28.90 21.61
CA GLU A 20 10.26 27.45 21.65
C GLU A 20 10.33 26.94 20.21
N THR A 21 11.47 26.36 19.85
CA THR A 21 11.64 25.63 18.60
C THR A 21 10.76 24.39 18.74
N ALA A 22 9.52 24.48 18.26
CA ALA A 22 8.63 23.34 18.17
C ALA A 22 9.36 22.22 17.42
N ALA A 23 9.70 21.16 18.14
CA ALA A 23 10.27 19.96 17.55
C ALA A 23 9.23 19.43 16.55
N HIS A 24 9.53 19.54 15.25
CA HIS A 24 8.75 18.87 14.22
C HIS A 24 8.85 17.37 14.48
N VAL A 25 7.78 16.80 15.03
CA VAL A 25 7.62 15.34 15.08
C VAL A 25 7.59 14.89 13.64
N VAL A 26 8.68 14.28 13.18
CA VAL A 26 8.73 13.59 11.89
C VAL A 26 7.73 12.45 12.01
N GLN A 27 6.54 12.65 11.43
CA GLN A 27 5.50 11.64 11.46
C GLN A 27 6.04 10.42 10.71
N ALA A 28 6.05 9.26 11.38
CA ALA A 28 6.54 8.03 10.77
C ALA A 28 5.77 7.77 9.46
N GLU A 29 6.52 7.49 8.39
CA GLU A 29 5.95 7.14 7.09
C GLU A 29 5.05 5.90 7.26
N ASN A 30 3.87 5.94 6.64
CA ASN A 30 2.94 4.83 6.69
C ASN A 30 2.39 4.47 5.30
N TYR A 31 1.98 3.21 5.16
CA TYR A 31 1.50 2.63 3.91
C TYR A 31 0.34 3.40 3.27
N GLY A 32 -0.52 4.05 4.07
CA GLY A 32 -1.62 4.87 3.55
C GLY A 32 -1.14 6.04 2.68
N GLN A 33 0.02 6.63 2.99
CA GLN A 33 0.60 7.72 2.21
C GLN A 33 1.09 7.30 0.83
N TYR A 34 1.28 6.00 0.59
CA TYR A 34 1.80 5.44 -0.66
C TYR A 34 0.74 4.66 -1.44
N SER A 35 -0.15 3.96 -0.73
CA SER A 35 -1.22 3.19 -1.35
C SER A 35 -2.45 4.04 -1.64
N LEU A 36 -2.71 5.08 -0.84
CA LEU A 36 -3.97 5.83 -0.84
C LEU A 36 -5.18 4.97 -0.44
N MET A 37 -4.96 3.87 0.29
CA MET A 37 -5.96 2.83 0.59
C MET A 37 -7.26 3.35 1.21
N PHE A 38 -7.23 4.41 2.01
CA PHE A 38 -8.44 4.99 2.64
C PHE A 38 -8.91 6.28 1.99
N GLU A 39 -8.38 6.58 0.80
CA GLU A 39 -8.79 7.69 -0.03
C GLU A 39 -9.53 7.16 -1.25
N ARG A 40 -10.55 7.89 -1.66
CA ARG A 40 -11.19 7.69 -2.95
C ARG A 40 -10.23 8.14 -4.04
N SER A 41 -9.49 7.16 -4.55
CA SER A 41 -8.38 7.39 -5.46
C SER A 41 -8.33 6.33 -6.54
N ALA A 42 -7.83 6.72 -7.71
CA ALA A 42 -7.64 5.83 -8.84
C ALA A 42 -6.38 6.20 -9.61
N GLY A 43 -5.86 5.26 -10.39
CA GLY A 43 -4.72 5.52 -11.26
C GLY A 43 -4.68 4.58 -12.45
N GLN A 44 -3.94 5.00 -13.48
CA GLN A 44 -3.80 4.25 -14.73
C GLN A 44 -2.33 4.19 -15.13
N TYR A 45 -1.86 2.99 -15.44
CA TYR A 45 -0.49 2.72 -15.87
C TYR A 45 -0.43 2.28 -17.34
N TRP A 46 0.66 2.63 -17.99
CA TRP A 46 0.82 2.55 -19.45
C TRP A 46 2.01 1.67 -19.82
N ALA A 47 1.85 0.90 -20.90
CA ALA A 47 2.91 0.13 -21.54
C ALA A 47 2.81 0.30 -23.05
N GLY A 48 3.94 0.50 -23.73
CA GLY A 48 4.00 0.57 -25.20
C GLY A 48 3.07 1.63 -25.81
N GLY A 49 2.87 2.76 -25.14
CA GLY A 49 2.00 3.84 -25.63
C GLY A 49 0.50 3.60 -25.50
N SER A 50 0.08 2.59 -24.72
CA SER A 50 -1.32 2.30 -24.44
C SER A 50 -1.57 2.10 -22.94
N ALA A 51 -2.80 2.33 -22.48
CA ALA A 51 -3.18 2.04 -21.11
C ALA A 51 -3.17 0.52 -20.90
N ALA A 52 -2.28 0.06 -20.02
CA ALA A 52 -2.07 -1.36 -19.73
C ALA A 52 -2.93 -1.86 -18.56
N GLY A 53 -3.37 -0.95 -17.69
CA GLY A 53 -4.29 -1.27 -16.61
C GLY A 53 -4.66 -0.04 -15.79
N GLN A 54 -5.69 -0.21 -14.97
CA GLN A 54 -6.20 0.80 -14.06
C GLN A 54 -6.48 0.16 -12.70
N TRP A 55 -6.37 0.98 -11.66
CA TRP A 55 -6.76 0.65 -10.31
C TRP A 55 -7.67 1.72 -9.69
N SER A 56 -8.48 1.32 -8.70
CA SER A 56 -9.21 2.26 -7.86
C SER A 56 -9.42 1.71 -6.45
N TRP A 57 -9.21 2.56 -5.44
CA TRP A 57 -9.62 2.30 -4.07
C TRP A 57 -11.08 2.70 -3.85
N THR A 58 -11.80 1.84 -3.13
CA THR A 58 -13.14 2.07 -2.61
C THR A 58 -13.12 1.95 -1.09
N PRO A 59 -12.88 3.07 -0.36
CA PRO A 59 -12.91 3.06 1.09
C PRO A 59 -14.31 2.68 1.59
N LEU A 60 -14.36 1.69 2.48
CA LEU A 60 -15.61 1.18 3.07
C LEU A 60 -15.80 1.70 4.49
N SER A 61 -14.69 1.89 5.22
CA SER A 61 -14.66 2.48 6.55
C SER A 61 -13.30 3.14 6.81
N ALA A 62 -13.07 3.60 8.04
CA ALA A 62 -11.76 4.13 8.45
C ALA A 62 -10.64 3.06 8.45
N THR A 63 -11.00 1.78 8.39
CA THR A 63 -10.05 0.66 8.47
C THR A 63 -10.24 -0.37 7.37
N GLU A 64 -11.22 -0.23 6.48
CA GLU A 64 -11.49 -1.20 5.43
C GLU A 64 -11.60 -0.52 4.06
N SER A 65 -11.05 -1.17 3.04
CA SER A 65 -11.17 -0.71 1.66
C SER A 65 -11.06 -1.88 0.70
N ASP A 66 -11.74 -1.75 -0.44
CA ASP A 66 -11.53 -2.61 -1.58
C ASP A 66 -10.61 -1.93 -2.60
N ILE A 67 -9.78 -2.69 -3.31
CA ILE A 67 -9.10 -2.23 -4.54
C ILE A 67 -9.54 -3.07 -5.73
N SER A 68 -9.93 -2.39 -6.80
CA SER A 68 -10.17 -2.98 -8.10
C SER A 68 -8.96 -2.79 -9.00
N TRP A 69 -8.60 -3.82 -9.76
CA TRP A 69 -7.57 -3.81 -10.80
C TRP A 69 -8.16 -4.34 -12.11
N GLY A 70 -7.90 -3.70 -13.25
CA GLY A 70 -8.45 -4.20 -14.52
C GLY A 70 -8.10 -3.41 -15.76
N ASP A 71 -8.64 -3.87 -16.89
CA ASP A 71 -8.55 -3.18 -18.18
C ASP A 71 -9.44 -1.93 -18.17
N PRO A 72 -8.88 -0.73 -18.44
CA PRO A 72 -9.65 0.52 -18.53
C PRO A 72 -10.82 0.46 -19.52
N LYS A 73 -10.73 -0.35 -20.57
CA LYS A 73 -11.77 -0.47 -21.61
C LYS A 73 -12.98 -1.28 -21.17
N THR A 74 -12.84 -2.12 -20.15
CA THR A 74 -13.93 -2.97 -19.64
C THR A 74 -14.25 -2.67 -18.18
N TRP A 75 -13.94 -1.45 -17.74
CA TRP A 75 -14.14 -1.00 -16.38
C TRP A 75 -15.64 -0.88 -16.01
N PRO A 76 -16.07 -1.27 -14.79
CA PRO A 76 -15.27 -1.84 -13.70
C PRO A 76 -15.02 -3.35 -13.80
N PRO A 77 -13.92 -3.87 -13.22
CA PRO A 77 -13.68 -5.30 -13.16
C PRO A 77 -14.71 -6.00 -12.26
N LYS A 78 -14.90 -7.30 -12.49
CA LYS A 78 -15.84 -8.15 -11.73
C LYS A 78 -15.37 -8.51 -10.32
N SER A 79 -14.09 -8.28 -10.00
CA SER A 79 -13.47 -8.65 -8.73
C SER A 79 -12.79 -7.44 -8.10
N ALA A 80 -12.76 -7.40 -6.77
CA ALA A 80 -11.93 -6.49 -6.00
C ALA A 80 -11.27 -7.22 -4.82
N GLU A 81 -10.08 -6.81 -4.44
CA GLU A 81 -9.37 -7.30 -3.25
C GLU A 81 -9.83 -6.52 -2.03
N HIS A 82 -10.19 -7.22 -0.96
CA HIS A 82 -10.65 -6.61 0.30
C HIS A 82 -9.53 -6.55 1.32
N PHE A 83 -9.23 -5.34 1.81
CA PHE A 83 -8.17 -5.08 2.76
C PHE A 83 -8.68 -4.45 4.06
N ILE A 84 -8.07 -4.86 5.17
CA ILE A 84 -8.40 -4.42 6.52
C ILE A 84 -7.13 -3.93 7.22
N ARG A 85 -7.11 -2.70 7.71
CA ARG A 85 -6.09 -2.23 8.64
C ARG A 85 -6.44 -2.69 10.06
N SER A 86 -5.55 -3.46 10.66
CA SER A 86 -5.64 -3.96 12.04
C SER A 86 -4.34 -3.69 12.78
N GLY A 87 -4.33 -2.67 13.63
CA GLY A 87 -3.12 -2.22 14.31
C GLY A 87 -2.05 -1.73 13.32
N ASP A 88 -0.87 -2.35 13.39
CA ASP A 88 0.28 -2.08 12.51
C ASP A 88 0.28 -2.93 11.22
N TRP A 89 -0.82 -3.58 10.88
CA TRP A 89 -0.89 -4.43 9.70
C TRP A 89 -2.04 -4.04 8.79
N VAL A 90 -1.80 -4.15 7.49
CA VAL A 90 -2.85 -4.31 6.49
C VAL A 90 -2.98 -5.79 6.22
N LEU A 91 -4.21 -6.28 6.32
CA LEU A 91 -4.58 -7.67 6.13
C LEU A 91 -5.36 -7.81 4.83
N LEU A 92 -5.03 -8.81 4.02
CA LEU A 92 -5.84 -9.24 2.87
C LEU A 92 -6.82 -10.33 3.34
N ASP A 93 -8.12 -10.06 3.22
CA ASP A 93 -9.18 -10.98 3.66
C ASP A 93 -9.68 -11.90 2.54
N GLY A 94 -9.57 -11.43 1.29
CA GLY A 94 -10.03 -12.16 0.12
C GLY A 94 -10.55 -11.23 -0.96
N TYR A 95 -11.51 -11.72 -1.74
CA TYR A 95 -12.04 -11.03 -2.90
C TYR A 95 -13.56 -10.91 -2.84
N THR A 96 -14.08 -9.85 -3.45
CA THR A 96 -15.51 -9.54 -3.60
C THR A 96 -15.89 -9.62 -5.08
N ASP A 97 -17.16 -9.85 -5.40
CA ASP A 97 -17.67 -9.82 -6.78
C ASP A 97 -17.96 -8.37 -7.25
N GLY A 98 -16.99 -7.49 -7.01
CA GLY A 98 -17.00 -6.05 -7.28
C GLY A 98 -16.86 -5.21 -6.01
N ALA A 99 -16.17 -4.08 -6.11
CA ALA A 99 -15.87 -3.23 -4.95
C ALA A 99 -17.13 -2.78 -4.19
N GLY A 100 -17.05 -2.77 -2.86
CA GLY A 100 -18.14 -2.43 -1.95
C GLY A 100 -19.20 -3.52 -1.77
N ARG A 101 -18.96 -4.72 -2.31
CA ARG A 101 -19.86 -5.88 -2.14
C ARG A 101 -19.33 -6.83 -1.06
N PRO A 102 -20.19 -7.71 -0.52
CA PRO A 102 -19.73 -8.73 0.42
C PRO A 102 -18.61 -9.62 -0.16
N LEU A 103 -17.73 -10.08 0.72
CA LEU A 103 -16.71 -11.09 0.41
C LEU A 103 -17.35 -12.35 -0.18
N THR A 104 -16.85 -12.77 -1.33
CA THR A 104 -17.30 -13.97 -2.05
C THR A 104 -16.22 -15.05 -2.10
N GLN A 105 -14.94 -14.65 -2.10
CA GLN A 105 -13.79 -15.56 -2.13
C GLN A 105 -12.91 -15.33 -0.90
N LEU A 106 -13.05 -16.18 0.11
CA LEU A 106 -12.26 -16.04 1.33
C LEU A 106 -10.85 -16.57 1.11
N GLN A 107 -9.87 -15.73 1.38
CA GLN A 107 -8.46 -16.12 1.39
C GLN A 107 -8.02 -16.38 2.83
N ARG A 108 -7.56 -17.60 3.12
CA ARG A 108 -7.10 -17.98 4.46
C ARG A 108 -5.72 -18.60 4.45
N VAL A 109 -4.80 -18.00 5.19
CA VAL A 109 -3.47 -18.54 5.45
C VAL A 109 -3.52 -19.66 6.48
N THR A 110 -2.69 -20.68 6.26
CA THR A 110 -2.43 -21.77 7.22
C THR A 110 -1.05 -21.61 7.86
N SER A 111 -0.14 -20.88 7.22
CA SER A 111 1.16 -20.51 7.78
C SER A 111 1.61 -19.15 7.22
N GLU A 112 2.16 -18.32 8.09
CA GLU A 112 2.83 -17.09 7.69
C GLU A 112 4.16 -16.95 8.43
N LYS A 113 5.13 -16.38 7.74
CA LYS A 113 6.44 -16.07 8.32
C LYS A 113 6.88 -14.66 7.95
N LEU A 114 7.65 -14.06 8.84
CA LEU A 114 8.30 -12.76 8.68
C LEU A 114 9.80 -12.91 8.89
N GLY A 115 10.61 -12.28 8.06
CA GLY A 115 12.07 -12.22 8.23
C GLY A 115 12.69 -10.97 7.61
N ALA A 116 14.01 -11.00 7.46
CA ALA A 116 14.76 -9.90 6.84
C ALA A 116 14.42 -9.76 5.34
N ALA A 117 14.79 -8.63 4.72
CA ALA A 117 14.51 -8.34 3.31
C ALA A 117 14.96 -9.44 2.31
N ASN A 118 16.00 -10.20 2.64
CA ASN A 118 16.50 -11.33 1.85
C ASN A 118 15.82 -12.67 2.18
N CYS A 119 14.73 -12.64 2.96
CA CYS A 119 14.00 -13.80 3.47
C CYS A 119 14.86 -14.76 4.32
N THR A 120 15.85 -14.23 5.04
CA THR A 120 16.60 -15.00 6.05
C THR A 120 16.02 -14.76 7.44
N GLY A 121 16.25 -15.72 8.35
CA GLY A 121 15.77 -15.64 9.73
C GLY A 121 14.25 -15.67 9.87
N MET A 122 13.54 -16.28 8.91
CA MET A 122 12.08 -16.32 8.88
C MET A 122 11.49 -16.94 10.15
N GLN A 123 10.68 -16.18 10.88
CA GLN A 123 9.97 -16.61 12.08
C GLN A 123 8.47 -16.68 11.82
N PRO A 124 7.73 -17.59 12.47
CA PRO A 124 6.27 -17.59 12.40
C PRO A 124 5.67 -16.25 12.78
N LEU A 125 4.70 -15.79 12.01
CA LEU A 125 3.91 -14.60 12.31
C LEU A 125 2.61 -15.03 13.01
N PRO A 126 2.21 -14.41 14.15
CA PRO A 126 0.96 -14.75 14.83
C PRO A 126 -0.24 -14.59 13.89
N SER A 127 -1.17 -15.54 13.90
CA SER A 127 -2.32 -15.51 13.00
C SER A 127 -3.28 -14.35 13.32
N ALA A 128 -3.80 -13.70 12.26
CA ALA A 128 -4.83 -12.67 12.36
C ALA A 128 -6.24 -13.22 12.04
N GLY A 129 -6.58 -14.38 12.59
CA GLY A 129 -7.83 -15.10 12.26
C GLY A 129 -7.79 -15.75 10.88
N GLY A 130 -6.59 -16.14 10.43
CA GLY A 130 -6.36 -16.72 9.11
C GLY A 130 -6.31 -15.71 7.96
N ARG A 131 -6.49 -14.41 8.18
CA ARG A 131 -6.26 -13.39 7.13
C ARG A 131 -4.77 -13.23 6.87
N GLN A 132 -4.40 -12.94 5.63
CA GLN A 132 -2.99 -12.76 5.26
C GLN A 132 -2.50 -11.39 5.73
N HIS A 133 -1.34 -11.32 6.37
CA HIS A 133 -0.58 -10.09 6.55
C HIS A 133 0.00 -9.65 5.20
N TYR A 134 -0.45 -8.52 4.66
CA TYR A 134 -0.04 -8.04 3.35
C TYR A 134 1.16 -7.09 3.43
N VAL A 135 1.07 -6.09 4.32
CA VAL A 135 2.10 -5.07 4.54
C VAL A 135 1.97 -4.48 5.95
N ARG A 136 3.08 -4.01 6.52
CA ARG A 136 3.02 -3.21 7.76
C ARG A 136 2.47 -1.83 7.47
N TRP A 137 1.65 -1.32 8.38
CA TRP A 137 1.10 0.02 8.27
C TRP A 137 2.19 1.07 8.47
N THR A 138 2.91 1.03 9.60
CA THR A 138 4.11 1.84 9.80
C THR A 138 5.26 1.23 9.02
N ILE A 139 5.81 1.98 8.06
CA ILE A 139 6.85 1.48 7.16
C ILE A 139 8.17 1.42 7.94
N PRO A 140 8.78 0.23 8.12
CA PRO A 140 10.06 0.13 8.82
C PRO A 140 11.18 0.79 8.02
N SER A 141 12.22 1.27 8.70
CA SER A 141 13.43 1.82 8.06
C SER A 141 14.27 0.76 7.34
N THR A 142 14.04 -0.51 7.61
CA THR A 142 14.69 -1.65 6.97
C THR A 142 13.67 -2.52 6.25
N GLY A 143 14.03 -3.05 5.10
CA GLY A 143 13.15 -3.96 4.37
C GLY A 143 12.90 -5.27 5.13
N TYR A 144 11.81 -5.95 4.78
CA TYR A 144 11.41 -7.22 5.38
C TYR A 144 10.80 -8.16 4.34
N CYS A 145 10.70 -9.45 4.68
CA CYS A 145 10.10 -10.47 3.83
C CYS A 145 8.93 -11.15 4.54
N LEU A 146 7.82 -11.34 3.84
CA LEU A 146 6.65 -12.12 4.24
C LEU A 146 6.56 -13.36 3.36
N ASP A 147 6.21 -14.49 3.95
CA ASP A 147 5.93 -15.73 3.23
C ASP A 147 4.66 -16.35 3.79
N ALA A 148 3.59 -16.28 3.02
CA ALA A 148 2.27 -16.76 3.38
C ALA A 148 1.90 -17.99 2.53
N VAL A 149 1.37 -19.03 3.16
CA VAL A 149 0.82 -20.21 2.50
C VAL A 149 -0.61 -20.38 2.97
N GLY A 150 -1.53 -20.69 2.06
CA GLY A 150 -2.93 -20.76 2.39
C GLY A 150 -3.82 -21.30 1.29
N THR A 151 -5.10 -20.99 1.41
CA THR A 151 -6.14 -21.37 0.47
C THR A 151 -7.05 -20.20 0.11
N ILE A 152 -7.61 -20.22 -1.10
CA ILE A 152 -8.72 -19.37 -1.53
C ILE A 152 -9.92 -20.27 -1.80
N LYS A 153 -11.06 -19.94 -1.20
CA LYS A 153 -12.31 -20.69 -1.35
C LYS A 153 -13.28 -19.95 -2.29
N PRO A 154 -13.54 -20.48 -3.49
CA PRO A 154 -14.48 -19.87 -4.43
C PRO A 154 -15.94 -19.91 -3.93
N PRO A 155 -16.80 -18.95 -4.31
CA PRO A 155 -18.17 -18.82 -3.80
C PRO A 155 -19.09 -19.99 -4.21
N ASN A 156 -18.80 -20.64 -5.33
CA ASN A 156 -19.62 -21.71 -5.90
C ASN A 156 -19.24 -23.11 -5.36
N GLY A 157 -18.36 -23.19 -4.37
CA GLY A 157 -17.89 -24.48 -3.84
C GLY A 157 -17.02 -25.26 -4.82
N SER A 158 -16.45 -24.61 -5.84
CA SER A 158 -15.45 -25.23 -6.70
C SER A 158 -14.18 -25.59 -5.91
N THR A 159 -13.24 -26.25 -6.59
CA THR A 159 -11.98 -26.68 -6.01
C THR A 159 -11.28 -25.53 -5.29
N THR A 160 -10.98 -25.75 -4.01
CA THR A 160 -10.18 -24.83 -3.21
C THR A 160 -8.81 -24.65 -3.86
N VAL A 161 -8.40 -23.41 -4.05
CA VAL A 161 -7.09 -23.06 -4.60
C VAL A 161 -6.09 -23.01 -3.46
N ASN A 162 -4.98 -23.72 -3.56
CA ASN A 162 -3.83 -23.57 -2.67
C ASN A 162 -2.92 -22.48 -3.21
N PHE A 163 -2.40 -21.62 -2.34
CA PHE A 163 -1.48 -20.56 -2.76
C PHE A 163 -0.27 -20.44 -1.84
N ARG A 164 0.79 -19.84 -2.39
CA ARG A 164 1.87 -19.21 -1.63
C ARG A 164 2.11 -17.80 -2.16
N HIS A 165 2.27 -16.85 -1.24
CA HIS A 165 2.57 -15.46 -1.53
C HIS A 165 3.84 -15.07 -0.78
N LEU A 166 4.93 -14.86 -1.53
CA LEU A 166 6.18 -14.34 -0.99
C LEU A 166 6.31 -12.87 -1.36
N GLN A 167 6.47 -12.01 -0.37
CA GLN A 167 6.58 -10.57 -0.55
C GLN A 167 7.86 -10.06 0.12
N LYS A 168 8.57 -9.16 -0.55
CA LYS A 168 9.66 -8.39 0.06
C LYS A 168 9.31 -6.92 -0.07
N TRP A 169 9.39 -6.21 1.04
CA TRP A 169 9.07 -4.80 1.12
C TRP A 169 10.36 -4.01 1.40
N SER A 170 10.59 -2.96 0.62
CA SER A 170 11.69 -2.00 0.86
C SER A 170 11.18 -0.76 1.61
N PRO A 171 12.06 -0.09 2.38
CA PRO A 171 11.73 1.21 2.98
C PRO A 171 11.57 2.29 1.90
N PRO A 172 11.15 3.51 2.26
CA PRO A 172 11.05 4.63 1.33
C PRO A 172 12.39 4.95 0.66
N HIS A 173 12.38 5.16 -0.64
CA HIS A 173 13.55 5.57 -1.42
C HIS A 173 13.16 6.51 -2.57
N PRO A 174 14.11 7.31 -3.11
CA PRO A 174 13.86 8.08 -4.33
C PRO A 174 13.49 7.16 -5.50
N CYS A 175 12.56 7.61 -6.34
CA CYS A 175 12.12 6.92 -7.54
C CYS A 175 11.66 7.93 -8.60
N PHE A 176 11.49 7.46 -9.83
CA PHE A 176 10.93 8.21 -10.95
C PHE A 176 10.36 7.22 -11.98
N ASN A 177 9.54 7.73 -12.89
CA ASN A 177 9.12 7.03 -14.09
C ASN A 177 9.15 8.01 -15.28
N GLN A 178 8.71 7.61 -16.48
CA GLN A 178 8.77 8.50 -17.65
C GLN A 178 7.92 9.79 -17.53
N TYR A 179 6.95 9.84 -16.61
CA TYR A 179 5.99 10.94 -16.46
C TYR A 179 6.20 11.77 -15.19
N TYR A 180 6.83 11.18 -14.16
CA TYR A 180 6.99 11.78 -12.84
C TYR A 180 8.43 11.63 -12.36
N ALA A 181 9.03 12.74 -11.93
CA ALA A 181 10.35 12.79 -11.32
C ALA A 181 10.26 13.14 -9.83
N ASN A 182 11.37 12.96 -9.10
CA ASN A 182 11.54 13.35 -7.69
C ASN A 182 10.47 12.77 -6.75
N GLN A 183 10.06 11.52 -7.00
CA GLN A 183 9.10 10.83 -6.14
C GLN A 183 9.83 10.08 -5.02
N THR A 184 9.08 9.74 -3.98
CA THR A 184 9.50 8.79 -2.94
C THR A 184 8.60 7.57 -3.05
N CYS A 185 9.19 6.40 -3.19
CA CYS A 185 8.47 5.14 -3.33
C CYS A 185 8.79 4.17 -2.21
N ILE A 186 7.85 3.28 -1.94
CA ILE A 186 8.14 1.97 -1.36
C ILE A 186 8.05 0.92 -2.46
N THR A 187 8.87 -0.13 -2.36
CA THR A 187 8.87 -1.22 -3.33
C THR A 187 8.35 -2.50 -2.71
N GLN A 188 7.49 -3.17 -3.46
CA GLN A 188 7.10 -4.54 -3.23
C GLN A 188 7.69 -5.41 -4.33
N TYR A 189 8.53 -6.38 -3.96
CA TYR A 189 8.79 -7.54 -4.81
C TYR A 189 7.86 -8.65 -4.38
N GLU A 190 7.11 -9.24 -5.29
CA GLU A 190 6.21 -10.35 -4.98
C GLU A 190 6.40 -11.54 -5.91
N GLN A 191 6.13 -12.70 -5.35
CA GLN A 191 5.97 -13.94 -6.07
C GLN A 191 4.71 -14.64 -5.59
N TRP A 192 3.96 -15.16 -6.56
CA TRP A 192 2.71 -15.85 -6.31
C TRP A 192 2.74 -17.22 -6.95
N TRP A 193 2.46 -18.26 -6.17
CA TRP A 193 2.25 -19.63 -6.63
C TRP A 193 0.82 -20.03 -6.30
N ASP A 194 0.14 -20.71 -7.21
CA ASP A 194 -1.14 -21.34 -6.93
C ASP A 194 -1.39 -22.56 -7.83
N ASP A 195 -2.52 -23.23 -7.63
CA ASP A 195 -3.03 -24.35 -8.43
C ASP A 195 -4.43 -24.08 -9.04
N ASN A 196 -4.75 -22.82 -9.33
CA ASN A 196 -6.07 -22.42 -9.83
C ASN A 196 -6.30 -22.90 -11.28
N HIS A 197 -6.93 -24.06 -11.43
CA HIS A 197 -7.16 -24.72 -12.74
C HIS A 197 -5.86 -25.16 -13.46
N HIS A 198 -4.77 -25.33 -12.73
CA HIS A 198 -3.49 -25.86 -13.24
C HIS A 198 -2.69 -26.51 -12.11
N PRO A 199 -1.60 -27.26 -12.39
CA PRO A 199 -0.71 -27.76 -11.36
C PRO A 199 -0.09 -26.61 -10.53
N TYR A 200 0.17 -26.89 -9.25
CA TYR A 200 0.78 -25.93 -8.35
C TYR A 200 2.13 -25.43 -8.88
N SER A 201 2.20 -24.16 -9.26
CA SER A 201 3.38 -23.57 -9.90
C SER A 201 3.43 -22.06 -9.72
N LEU A 202 4.62 -21.47 -9.94
CA LEU A 202 4.79 -20.02 -9.95
C LEU A 202 3.90 -19.44 -11.04
N GLN A 203 3.09 -18.44 -10.71
CA GLN A 203 2.21 -17.72 -11.62
C GLN A 203 2.65 -16.28 -11.84
N LEU A 204 3.30 -15.66 -10.85
CA LEU A 204 3.71 -14.27 -10.93
C LEU A 204 5.07 -14.07 -10.28
N THR A 205 5.91 -13.25 -10.90
CA THR A 205 6.99 -12.56 -10.21
C THR A 205 7.02 -11.13 -10.72
N ARG A 206 6.89 -10.16 -9.82
CA ARG A 206 6.93 -8.74 -10.18
C ARG A 206 7.54 -7.88 -9.09
N THR A 207 8.03 -6.72 -9.50
CA THR A 207 8.42 -5.61 -8.63
C THR A 207 7.47 -4.45 -8.92
N VAL A 208 6.79 -3.96 -7.91
CA VAL A 208 5.86 -2.85 -7.99
C VAL A 208 6.32 -1.76 -7.05
N GLU A 209 6.47 -0.54 -7.57
CA GLU A 209 6.67 0.64 -6.75
C GLU A 209 5.33 1.32 -6.50
N LEU A 210 5.14 1.78 -5.27
CA LEU A 210 4.03 2.64 -4.87
C LEU A 210 4.63 4.01 -4.56
N ALA A 211 4.21 5.05 -5.27
CA ALA A 211 4.72 6.40 -5.05
C ALA A 211 3.86 7.15 -4.05
N ARG A 212 4.52 7.85 -3.13
CA ARG A 212 3.87 8.70 -2.14
C ARG A 212 2.92 9.68 -2.84
N ALA A 213 1.71 9.80 -2.32
CA ALA A 213 0.63 10.65 -2.85
C ALA A 213 0.12 10.31 -4.26
N LEU A 214 0.68 9.30 -4.94
CA LEU A 214 0.25 8.88 -6.28
C LEU A 214 -0.41 7.52 -6.28
N GLY A 215 -0.13 6.65 -5.30
CA GLY A 215 -0.75 5.34 -5.21
C GLY A 215 0.11 4.23 -5.80
N PRO A 216 -0.48 3.04 -5.99
CA PRO A 216 0.26 1.88 -6.43
C PRO A 216 0.50 1.84 -7.95
N ALA A 217 1.29 0.84 -8.37
CA ALA A 217 1.70 0.64 -9.77
C ALA A 217 2.36 1.88 -10.39
N PHE A 218 3.11 2.65 -9.59
CA PHE A 218 3.91 3.79 -10.06
C PHE A 218 4.93 3.34 -11.11
N THR A 219 5.60 2.23 -10.81
CA THR A 219 6.23 1.35 -11.78
C THR A 219 5.78 -0.08 -11.49
N ASN A 220 5.72 -0.89 -12.53
CA ASN A 220 5.44 -2.31 -12.44
C ASN A 220 6.36 -3.04 -13.42
N HIS A 221 7.26 -3.84 -12.89
CA HIS A 221 8.17 -4.68 -13.66
C HIS A 221 7.90 -6.15 -13.33
N THR A 222 7.19 -6.82 -14.24
CA THR A 222 6.89 -8.25 -14.14
C THR A 222 7.96 -9.03 -14.90
N THR A 223 8.48 -10.12 -14.32
CA THR A 223 9.48 -10.99 -14.95
C THR A 223 8.97 -12.41 -15.21
N PHE A 224 7.81 -12.77 -14.66
CA PHE A 224 7.16 -14.07 -14.86
C PHE A 224 5.64 -13.87 -14.86
N PRO A 225 4.87 -14.53 -15.76
CA PRO A 225 5.30 -15.57 -16.71
C PRO A 225 5.94 -15.00 -17.98
N LEU A 226 5.64 -13.74 -18.31
CA LEU A 226 6.22 -13.02 -19.42
C LEU A 226 6.79 -11.69 -18.92
N PRO A 227 8.03 -11.34 -19.28
CA PRO A 227 8.58 -10.04 -18.93
C PRO A 227 7.80 -8.89 -19.55
N TRP A 228 7.36 -7.93 -18.75
CA TRP A 228 6.77 -6.68 -19.22
C TRP A 228 6.92 -5.56 -18.19
N THR A 229 6.73 -4.32 -18.63
CA THR A 229 6.81 -3.14 -17.75
C THR A 229 5.69 -2.16 -18.06
N ALA A 230 5.18 -1.52 -17.02
CA ALA A 230 4.34 -0.33 -17.14
C ALA A 230 4.66 0.70 -16.08
N GLU A 231 4.26 1.93 -16.38
CA GLU A 231 4.48 3.09 -15.52
C GLU A 231 3.20 3.90 -15.37
N ALA A 232 2.93 4.37 -14.16
CA ALA A 232 1.76 5.18 -13.88
C ALA A 232 1.84 6.51 -14.63
N ARG A 233 0.74 6.87 -15.31
CA ARG A 233 0.63 8.10 -16.08
C ARG A 233 -0.43 9.05 -15.51
N TYR A 234 -1.56 8.52 -15.09
CA TYR A 234 -2.68 9.33 -14.59
C TYR A 234 -3.10 8.87 -13.20
N HIS A 235 -3.46 9.84 -12.36
CA HIS A 235 -3.90 9.66 -10.98
C HIS A 235 -5.06 10.61 -10.70
N TRP A 236 -6.02 10.16 -9.90
CA TRP A 236 -7.22 10.90 -9.57
C TRP A 236 -7.57 10.74 -8.09
N HIS A 237 -8.03 11.84 -7.48
CA HIS A 237 -8.68 11.86 -6.16
C HIS A 237 -10.11 12.40 -6.36
N TYR A 238 -11.11 11.81 -5.69
CA TYR A 238 -12.53 12.15 -5.89
C TYR A 238 -13.39 12.06 -4.62
#